data_AF-A0A1Y6D6V2-F1
#
_entry.id   AF-A0A1Y6D6V2-F1
#
_cell.length_a   1.000
_cell.length_b   1.000
_cell.length_c   1.000
_cell.angle_alpha   90.00
_cell.angle_beta   90.00
_cell.angle_gamma   90.00
#
_symmetry.space_group_name_H-M   'P 1'
#
loop_
_entity.id
_entity.type
_entity.pdbx_description
1 polymer ?
#
loop_
_entity_poly.entity_id
_entity_poly.type
_entity_poly.pdbx_seq_one_letter_code
_entity_poly.pdbx_strand_id
1 'polypeptide(L)'
;MRFFVTGEQRRQTLLNTIVLMFLGYIALLWISNGMMYFHKMGLGYDSVVEYYLGSEEKFTQPKSYQSLLEVTHFHLFAMGMLAVTLTHLLLFANLSMGLKIWLSGLTFASALADELAGWLVRFAHPAFAYFKIGAFLTLETSLGAILVCVGASLLAQRGQFKQKAEETQAQAPVGVPAGERMMRG
;
A
#
# COMPACT_ATOMS: atom_id res chain seq x y z
N MET A 1 -0.55 -37.53 12.77
CA MET A 1 -0.54 -36.05 12.81
C MET A 1 -0.02 -35.37 11.53
N ARG A 2 0.27 -36.10 10.43
CA ARG A 2 0.93 -35.56 9.21
C ARG A 2 0.03 -34.70 8.30
N PHE A 3 -1.30 -34.86 8.37
CA PHE A 3 -2.25 -34.10 7.54
C PHE A 3 -2.49 -32.65 7.99
N PHE A 4 -2.37 -32.37 9.30
CA PHE A 4 -2.59 -31.03 9.84
C PHE A 4 -1.50 -30.03 9.40
N VAL A 5 -0.24 -30.49 9.31
CA VAL A 5 0.90 -29.63 8.98
C VAL A 5 0.89 -29.20 7.50
N THR A 6 0.58 -30.14 6.59
CA THR A 6 0.49 -29.83 5.14
C THR A 6 -0.68 -28.92 4.80
N GLY A 7 -1.81 -29.04 5.52
CA GLY A 7 -2.98 -28.19 5.33
C GLY A 7 -2.71 -26.73 5.73
N GLU A 8 -2.07 -26.53 6.88
CA GLU A 8 -1.71 -25.20 7.39
C GLU A 8 -0.76 -24.45 6.43
N GLN A 9 0.26 -25.14 5.90
CA GLN A 9 1.25 -24.55 5.00
C GLN A 9 0.64 -24.14 3.64
N ARG A 10 -0.29 -24.94 3.12
CA ARG A 10 -1.08 -24.60 1.92
C ARG A 10 -1.94 -23.36 2.18
N ARG A 11 -2.60 -23.28 3.35
CA ARG A 11 -3.40 -22.10 3.74
C ARG A 11 -2.56 -20.83 3.80
N GLN A 12 -1.38 -20.88 4.42
CA GLN A 12 -0.46 -19.74 4.54
C GLN A 12 0.02 -19.25 3.16
N THR A 13 0.37 -20.18 2.26
CA THR A 13 0.78 -19.83 0.89
C THR A 13 -0.37 -19.20 0.09
N LEU A 14 -1.59 -19.71 0.26
CA LEU A 14 -2.78 -19.19 -0.40
C LEU A 14 -3.11 -17.77 0.09
N LEU A 15 -3.12 -17.55 1.41
CA LEU A 15 -3.32 -16.23 2.01
C LEU A 15 -2.27 -15.22 1.52
N ASN A 16 -0.98 -15.59 1.55
CA ASN A 16 0.10 -14.75 1.07
C ASN A 16 -0.08 -14.39 -0.42
N THR A 17 -0.54 -15.33 -1.24
CA THR A 17 -0.83 -15.09 -2.67
C THR A 17 -1.98 -14.11 -2.87
N ILE A 18 -3.08 -14.27 -2.12
CA ILE A 18 -4.22 -13.35 -2.19
C ILE A 18 -3.77 -11.93 -1.80
N VAL A 19 -3.00 -11.78 -0.72
CA VAL A 19 -2.52 -10.47 -0.28
C VAL A 19 -1.58 -9.85 -1.32
N LEU A 20 -0.69 -10.64 -1.96
CA LEU A 20 0.15 -10.13 -3.04
C LEU A 20 -0.65 -9.69 -4.27
N MET A 21 -1.70 -10.44 -4.65
CA MET A 21 -2.59 -10.01 -5.73
C MET A 21 -3.31 -8.71 -5.39
N PHE A 22 -3.81 -8.58 -4.15
CA PHE A 22 -4.38 -7.34 -3.65
C PHE A 22 -3.38 -6.18 -3.69
N LEU A 23 -2.13 -6.38 -3.25
CA LEU A 23 -1.09 -5.35 -3.38
C LEU A 23 -0.78 -5.00 -4.84
N GLY A 24 -0.93 -5.94 -5.78
CA GLY A 24 -0.86 -5.66 -7.20
C GLY A 24 -1.93 -4.65 -7.66
N TYR A 25 -3.18 -4.81 -7.20
CA TYR A 25 -4.23 -3.81 -7.45
C TYR A 25 -3.92 -2.47 -6.80
N ILE A 26 -3.39 -2.46 -5.58
CA ILE A 26 -2.97 -1.21 -4.92
C ILE A 26 -1.80 -0.54 -5.65
N ALA A 27 -0.86 -1.31 -6.19
CA ALA A 27 0.22 -0.77 -7.01
C ALA A 27 -0.32 -0.11 -8.28
N LEU A 28 -1.29 -0.73 -8.96
CA LEU A 28 -1.95 -0.15 -10.13
C LEU A 28 -2.71 1.12 -9.77
N LEU A 29 -3.40 1.15 -8.61
CA LEU A 29 -4.05 2.35 -8.08
C LEU A 29 -3.04 3.46 -7.81
N TRP A 30 -1.91 3.14 -7.19
CA TRP A 30 -0.84 4.09 -6.89
C TRP A 30 -0.24 4.69 -8.18
N ILE A 31 0.07 3.84 -9.17
CA ILE A 31 0.57 4.28 -10.48
C ILE A 31 -0.47 5.17 -11.19
N SER A 32 -1.73 4.74 -11.22
CA SER A 32 -2.78 5.50 -11.91
C SER A 32 -3.08 6.83 -11.22
N ASN A 33 -2.98 6.89 -9.88
CA ASN A 33 -3.09 8.14 -9.13
C ASN A 33 -1.97 9.12 -9.52
N GLY A 34 -0.72 8.66 -9.54
CA GLY A 34 0.42 9.46 -9.98
C GLY A 34 0.24 9.95 -11.42
N MET A 35 -0.14 9.07 -12.35
CA MET A 35 -0.42 9.46 -13.74
C MET A 35 -1.55 10.49 -13.85
N MET A 36 -2.63 10.33 -13.09
CA MET A 36 -3.75 11.28 -13.07
C MET A 36 -3.34 12.63 -12.51
N TYR A 37 -2.47 12.66 -11.50
CA TYR A 37 -1.90 13.90 -10.98
C TYR A 37 -1.14 14.63 -12.09
N PHE A 38 -0.14 14.00 -12.72
CA PHE A 38 0.68 14.62 -13.77
C PHE A 38 -0.11 15.04 -15.01
N HIS A 39 -1.22 14.36 -15.30
CA HIS A 39 -2.11 14.76 -16.39
C HIS A 39 -2.96 16.01 -16.05
N LYS A 40 -3.26 16.25 -14.77
CA LYS A 40 -4.06 17.40 -14.32
C LYS A 40 -3.20 18.58 -13.86
N MET A 41 -2.05 18.30 -13.26
CA MET A 41 -1.17 19.24 -12.57
C MET A 41 0.28 18.79 -12.69
N GLY A 42 1.20 19.71 -12.97
CA GLY A 42 2.63 19.50 -12.80
C GLY A 42 3.10 19.77 -11.37
N LEU A 43 4.40 19.59 -11.13
CA LEU A 43 5.06 19.94 -9.87
C LEU A 43 5.43 21.44 -9.79
N GLY A 44 4.89 22.26 -10.69
CA GLY A 44 5.12 23.70 -10.73
C GLY A 44 4.03 24.45 -9.96
N TYR A 45 4.41 25.56 -9.34
CA TYR A 45 3.49 26.46 -8.63
C TYR A 45 2.32 26.88 -9.52
N ASP A 46 2.61 27.43 -10.71
CA ASP A 46 1.59 27.96 -11.62
C ASP A 46 0.60 26.87 -12.04
N SER A 47 1.07 25.65 -12.29
CA SER A 47 0.21 24.54 -12.70
C SER A 47 -0.83 24.18 -11.63
N VAL A 48 -0.46 24.24 -10.34
CA VAL A 48 -1.39 23.94 -9.25
C VAL A 48 -2.36 25.11 -9.07
N VAL A 49 -1.87 26.34 -9.12
CA VAL A 49 -2.70 27.54 -9.00
C VAL A 49 -3.74 27.59 -10.10
N GLU A 50 -3.35 27.40 -11.36
CA GLU A 50 -4.27 27.37 -12.50
C GLU A 50 -5.32 26.25 -12.40
N TYR A 51 -4.95 25.09 -11.85
CA TYR A 51 -5.88 23.97 -11.69
C TYR A 51 -6.98 24.28 -10.66
N TYR A 52 -6.65 24.98 -9.58
CA TYR A 52 -7.60 25.30 -8.50
C TYR A 52 -8.33 26.63 -8.69
N LEU A 53 -7.64 27.68 -9.16
CA LEU A 53 -8.17 29.02 -9.36
C LEU A 53 -8.67 29.29 -10.79
N GLY A 54 -8.41 28.38 -11.72
CA GLY A 54 -8.73 28.58 -13.13
C GLY A 54 -7.64 29.36 -13.85
N SER A 55 -7.78 29.46 -15.17
CA SER A 55 -6.85 30.16 -16.06
C SER A 55 -7.65 30.75 -17.22
N GLU A 56 -7.50 32.05 -17.44
CA GLU A 56 -8.10 32.73 -18.59
C GLU A 56 -7.51 32.22 -19.90
N GLU A 57 -6.19 31.99 -19.95
CA GLU A 57 -5.48 31.47 -21.12
C GLU A 57 -5.98 30.08 -21.55
N LYS A 58 -6.32 29.23 -20.57
CA LYS A 58 -6.85 27.88 -20.80
C LYS A 58 -8.38 27.83 -20.79
N PHE A 59 -9.05 28.97 -20.64
CA PHE A 59 -10.50 29.10 -20.50
C PHE A 59 -11.09 28.17 -19.43
N THR A 60 -10.36 27.96 -18.33
CA THR A 60 -10.79 27.10 -17.22
C THR A 60 -11.34 27.92 -16.06
N GLN A 61 -12.45 27.46 -15.50
CA GLN A 61 -13.05 28.08 -14.33
C GLN A 61 -12.39 27.58 -13.03
N PRO A 62 -12.32 28.42 -11.98
CA PRO A 62 -11.92 27.98 -10.65
C PRO A 62 -12.78 26.81 -10.17
N LYS A 63 -12.18 25.93 -9.37
CA LYS A 63 -12.92 24.84 -8.74
C LYS A 63 -14.02 25.40 -7.84
N SER A 64 -15.22 24.84 -7.99
CA SER A 64 -16.38 25.20 -7.17
C SER A 64 -16.30 24.52 -5.79
N TYR A 65 -16.92 25.14 -4.79
CA TYR A 65 -17.02 24.57 -3.45
C TYR A 65 -17.62 23.15 -3.47
N GLN A 66 -18.70 22.96 -4.23
CA GLN A 66 -19.35 21.65 -4.38
C GLN A 66 -18.39 20.60 -4.95
N SER A 67 -17.64 20.93 -6.01
CA SER A 67 -16.68 19.99 -6.61
C SER A 67 -15.57 19.61 -5.63
N LEU A 68 -15.03 20.58 -4.86
CA LEU A 68 -14.05 20.30 -3.81
C LEU A 68 -14.62 19.42 -2.70
N LEU A 69 -15.87 19.68 -2.28
CA LEU A 69 -16.54 18.91 -1.24
C LEU A 69 -16.81 17.47 -1.67
N GLU A 70 -17.27 17.26 -2.90
CA GLU A 70 -17.48 15.91 -3.47
C GLU A 70 -16.17 15.12 -3.48
N VAL A 71 -15.09 15.71 -4.01
CA VAL A 71 -13.77 15.06 -4.03
C VAL A 71 -13.32 14.73 -2.62
N THR A 72 -13.37 15.69 -1.70
CA THR A 72 -12.95 15.51 -0.30
C THR A 72 -13.74 14.40 0.39
N HIS A 73 -15.06 14.35 0.19
CA HIS A 73 -15.92 13.35 0.81
C HIS A 73 -15.52 11.93 0.39
N PHE A 74 -15.37 11.69 -0.91
CA PHE A 74 -14.98 10.38 -1.42
C PHE A 74 -13.53 10.04 -1.10
N HIS A 75 -12.61 11.01 -1.21
CA HIS A 75 -11.21 10.80 -0.92
C HIS A 75 -10.95 10.52 0.55
N LEU A 76 -11.58 11.24 1.49
CA LEU A 76 -11.40 10.97 2.92
C LEU A 76 -11.77 9.52 3.28
N PHE A 77 -12.88 9.03 2.72
CA PHE A 77 -13.28 7.63 2.91
C PHE A 77 -12.31 6.65 2.25
N ALA A 78 -12.02 6.84 0.96
CA ALA A 78 -11.18 5.93 0.19
C ALA A 78 -9.73 5.89 0.72
N MET A 79 -9.14 7.05 1.01
CA MET A 79 -7.79 7.18 1.57
C MET A 79 -7.72 6.66 3.00
N GLY A 80 -8.76 6.88 3.82
CA GLY A 80 -8.86 6.28 5.15
C GLY A 80 -8.82 4.75 5.08
N MET A 81 -9.61 4.15 4.20
CA MET A 81 -9.62 2.70 3.98
C MET A 81 -8.30 2.18 3.44
N LEU A 82 -7.68 2.87 2.47
CA LEU A 82 -6.39 2.51 1.90
C LEU A 82 -5.28 2.56 2.96
N ALA A 83 -5.20 3.66 3.71
CA ALA A 83 -4.20 3.88 4.74
C ALA A 83 -4.32 2.84 5.87
N VAL A 84 -5.53 2.59 6.40
CA VAL A 84 -5.74 1.54 7.42
C VAL A 84 -5.32 0.18 6.88
N THR A 85 -5.70 -0.17 5.65
CA THR A 85 -5.39 -1.48 5.07
C THR A 85 -3.88 -1.69 4.92
N LEU A 86 -3.17 -0.73 4.33
CA LEU A 86 -1.72 -0.82 4.12
C LEU A 86 -0.93 -0.78 5.42
N THR A 87 -1.29 0.11 6.34
CA THR A 87 -0.62 0.21 7.64
C THR A 87 -0.91 -1.01 8.53
N HIS A 88 -2.10 -1.60 8.44
CA HIS A 88 -2.41 -2.87 9.09
C HIS A 88 -1.51 -3.99 8.57
N LEU A 89 -1.35 -4.12 7.25
CA LEU A 89 -0.44 -5.12 6.66
C LEU A 89 1.03 -4.86 7.05
N LEU A 90 1.43 -3.59 7.18
CA LEU A 90 2.76 -3.19 7.65
C LEU A 90 3.08 -3.71 9.07
N LEU A 91 2.07 -3.90 9.93
CA LEU A 91 2.29 -4.45 11.27
C LEU A 91 2.89 -5.87 11.24
N PHE A 92 2.52 -6.65 10.23
CA PHE A 92 3.03 -8.02 10.02
C PHE A 92 4.34 -8.06 9.24
N ALA A 93 4.82 -6.93 8.74
CA ALA A 93 6.12 -6.86 8.09
C ALA A 93 7.26 -6.97 9.10
N ASN A 94 8.38 -7.59 8.69
CA ASN A 94 9.57 -7.71 9.54
C ASN A 94 10.39 -6.41 9.53
N LEU A 95 9.83 -5.37 10.14
CA LEU A 95 10.42 -4.03 10.27
C LEU A 95 10.47 -3.59 11.73
N SER A 96 11.33 -2.62 12.04
CA SER A 96 11.41 -2.03 13.37
C SER A 96 10.10 -1.32 13.74
N MET A 97 9.72 -1.39 15.01
CA MET A 97 8.48 -0.78 15.48
C MET A 97 8.43 0.73 15.24
N GLY A 98 9.58 1.42 15.41
CA GLY A 98 9.69 2.86 15.16
C GLY A 98 9.38 3.23 13.71
N LEU A 99 9.90 2.48 12.74
CA LEU A 99 9.63 2.73 11.32
C LEU A 99 8.16 2.49 10.97
N LYS A 100 7.54 1.46 11.54
CA LYS A 100 6.10 1.17 11.36
C LYS A 100 5.23 2.34 11.83
N ILE A 101 5.51 2.86 13.04
CA ILE A 101 4.79 3.99 13.61
C ILE A 101 4.99 5.24 12.74
N TRP A 102 6.25 5.52 12.37
CA TRP A 102 6.58 6.71 11.60
C TRP A 102 5.94 6.70 10.20
N LEU A 103 6.06 5.60 9.44
CA LEU A 103 5.43 5.47 8.13
C LEU A 103 3.90 5.55 8.20
N SER A 104 3.30 4.94 9.22
CA SER A 104 1.85 4.99 9.42
C SER A 104 1.40 6.42 9.70
N GLY A 105 2.02 7.08 10.68
CA GLY A 105 1.71 8.46 11.03
C GLY A 105 1.91 9.41 9.85
N LEU A 106 3.02 9.26 9.12
CA LEU A 106 3.31 10.07 7.93
C LEU A 106 2.25 9.89 6.84
N THR A 107 1.79 8.66 6.59
CA THR A 107 0.78 8.37 5.58
C THR A 107 -0.57 8.98 5.92
N PHE A 108 -1.03 8.85 7.18
CA PHE A 108 -2.29 9.49 7.61
C PHE A 108 -2.20 11.01 7.59
N ALA A 109 -1.11 11.58 8.08
CA ALA A 109 -0.92 13.03 8.12
C ALA A 109 -0.85 13.62 6.71
N SER A 110 -0.09 12.99 5.81
CA SER A 110 0.05 13.44 4.41
C SER A 110 -1.26 13.28 3.63
N ALA A 111 -2.03 12.20 3.85
CA ALA A 111 -3.34 12.03 3.22
C ALA A 111 -4.31 13.17 3.60
N LEU A 112 -4.38 13.53 4.88
CA LEU A 112 -5.20 14.65 5.33
C LEU A 112 -4.67 15.99 4.80
N ALA A 113 -3.35 16.20 4.86
CA ALA A 113 -2.73 17.42 4.35
C ALA A 113 -2.98 17.61 2.85
N ASP A 114 -2.95 16.52 2.07
CA ASP A 114 -3.16 16.57 0.62
C ASP A 114 -4.59 16.99 0.26
N GLU A 115 -5.59 16.48 0.96
CA GLU A 115 -6.98 16.90 0.79
C GLU A 115 -7.20 18.36 1.23
N LEU A 116 -6.66 18.73 2.40
CA LEU A 116 -6.78 20.09 2.94
C LEU A 116 -6.09 21.13 2.05
N ALA A 117 -4.99 20.76 1.40
CA ALA A 117 -4.23 21.68 0.57
C ALA A 117 -5.05 22.21 -0.61
N GLY A 118 -5.96 21.42 -1.20
CA GLY A 118 -6.85 21.90 -2.26
C GLY A 118 -7.78 23.03 -1.79
N TRP A 119 -8.29 22.92 -0.55
CA TRP A 119 -9.10 23.96 0.08
C TRP A 119 -8.28 25.22 0.35
N LEU A 120 -7.05 25.06 0.87
CA LEU A 120 -6.17 26.17 1.19
C LEU A 120 -5.76 26.95 -0.05
N VAL A 121 -5.43 26.28 -1.15
CA VAL A 121 -5.10 26.94 -2.43
C VAL A 121 -6.31 27.73 -2.94
N ARG A 122 -7.51 27.16 -2.84
CA ARG A 122 -8.73 27.77 -3.40
C ARG A 122 -9.28 28.93 -2.57
N PHE A 123 -9.25 28.82 -1.25
CA PHE A 123 -9.97 29.74 -0.35
C PHE A 123 -9.09 30.52 0.62
N ALA A 124 -7.84 30.08 0.87
CA ALA A 124 -6.93 30.79 1.78
C ALA A 124 -5.90 31.62 1.03
N HIS A 125 -4.98 30.99 0.29
CA HIS A 125 -3.94 31.71 -0.46
C HIS A 125 -3.29 30.84 -1.55
N PRO A 126 -2.97 31.38 -2.74
CA PRO A 126 -2.31 30.63 -3.82
C PRO A 126 -0.95 30.01 -3.41
N ALA A 127 -0.22 30.64 -2.49
CA ALA A 127 1.06 30.14 -1.96
C ALA A 127 0.98 28.72 -1.35
N PHE A 128 -0.21 28.27 -0.93
CA PHE A 128 -0.41 26.89 -0.48
C PHE A 128 -0.24 25.84 -1.59
N ALA A 129 -0.01 26.25 -2.84
CA ALA A 129 0.36 25.35 -3.93
C ALA A 129 1.64 24.55 -3.60
N TYR A 130 2.64 25.18 -2.97
CA TYR A 130 3.83 24.46 -2.52
C TYR A 130 3.51 23.42 -1.44
N PHE A 131 2.59 23.76 -0.53
CA PHE A 131 2.11 22.83 0.49
C PHE A 131 1.37 21.65 -0.14
N LYS A 132 0.54 21.87 -1.17
CA LYS A 132 -0.13 20.81 -1.93
C LYS A 132 0.88 19.86 -2.58
N ILE A 133 1.91 20.39 -3.24
CA ILE A 133 2.95 19.57 -3.88
C ILE A 133 3.71 18.75 -2.83
N GLY A 134 4.11 19.38 -1.72
CA GLY A 134 4.80 18.70 -0.63
C GLY A 134 3.95 17.59 0.00
N ALA A 135 2.67 17.86 0.25
CA ALA A 135 1.73 16.88 0.80
C ALA A 135 1.54 15.68 -0.15
N PHE A 136 1.31 15.96 -1.44
CA PHE A 136 1.20 14.93 -2.48
C PHE A 136 2.44 14.05 -2.56
N LEU A 137 3.64 14.65 -2.67
CA LEU A 137 4.89 13.88 -2.75
C LEU A 137 5.14 13.06 -1.48
N THR A 138 4.84 13.62 -0.31
CA THR A 138 4.99 12.91 0.97
C THR A 138 4.05 11.70 1.03
N LEU A 139 2.81 11.88 0.60
CA LEU A 139 1.80 10.82 0.54
C LEU A 139 2.18 9.71 -0.44
N GLU A 140 2.54 10.08 -1.67
CA GLU A 140 2.91 9.12 -2.72
C GLU A 140 4.15 8.31 -2.31
N THR A 141 5.16 8.98 -1.75
CA THR A 141 6.38 8.31 -1.28
C THR A 141 6.13 7.42 -0.06
N SER A 142 5.28 7.83 0.88
CA SER A 142 4.96 7.00 2.06
C SER A 142 4.13 5.78 1.67
N LEU A 143 3.14 5.93 0.79
CA LEU A 143 2.35 4.82 0.25
C LEU A 143 3.24 3.85 -0.53
N GLY A 144 4.10 4.36 -1.42
CA GLY A 144 5.05 3.55 -2.17
C GLY A 144 6.03 2.80 -1.27
N ALA A 145 6.54 3.46 -0.22
CA ALA A 145 7.41 2.81 0.77
C ALA A 145 6.70 1.66 1.50
N ILE A 146 5.47 1.86 1.96
CA ILE A 146 4.69 0.80 2.62
C ILE A 146 4.42 -0.35 1.65
N LEU A 147 4.02 -0.05 0.41
CA LEU A 147 3.76 -1.05 -0.63
C LEU A 147 5.00 -1.93 -0.89
N VAL A 148 6.17 -1.32 -1.05
CA VAL A 148 7.44 -2.02 -1.26
C VAL A 148 7.82 -2.84 -0.03
N CYS A 149 7.73 -2.26 1.17
CA CYS A 149 8.07 -2.94 2.42
C CYS A 149 7.18 -4.18 2.67
N VAL A 150 5.87 -4.04 2.52
CA VAL A 150 4.93 -5.14 2.71
C VAL A 150 5.12 -6.19 1.62
N GLY A 151 5.25 -5.78 0.36
CA GLY A 151 5.51 -6.68 -0.76
C GLY A 151 6.79 -7.50 -0.55
N ALA A 152 7.90 -6.84 -0.20
CA ALA A 152 9.18 -7.50 0.10
C ALA A 152 9.05 -8.47 1.28
N SER A 153 8.35 -8.08 2.35
CA SER A 153 8.14 -8.95 3.51
C SER A 153 7.33 -10.20 3.16
N LEU A 154 6.29 -10.08 2.35
CA LEU A 154 5.48 -11.22 1.91
C LEU A 154 6.26 -12.16 0.98
N LEU A 155 7.10 -11.62 0.11
CA LEU A 155 7.97 -12.42 -0.75
C LEU A 155 9.04 -13.15 0.07
N ALA A 156 9.62 -12.51 1.08
CA ALA A 156 10.59 -13.14 1.98
C ALA A 156 9.97 -14.30 2.78
N GLN A 157 8.73 -14.13 3.27
CA GLN A 157 7.99 -15.19 3.97
C GLN A 157 7.76 -16.45 3.11
N ARG A 158 7.59 -16.30 1.79
CA ARG A 158 7.47 -17.45 0.88
C ARG A 158 8.73 -18.32 0.87
N GLY A 159 9.91 -17.72 0.96
CA GLY A 159 11.18 -18.44 1.07
C GLY A 159 11.23 -19.30 2.33
N GLN A 160 10.79 -18.74 3.46
CA GLN A 160 10.73 -19.45 4.74
C GLN A 160 9.71 -20.60 4.72
N PHE A 161 8.55 -20.41 4.06
CA PHE A 161 7.56 -21.48 3.91
C PHE A 161 8.07 -22.65 3.07
N LYS A 162 8.91 -22.41 2.06
CA LYS A 162 9.55 -23.47 1.26
C LYS A 162 10.59 -24.24 2.09
N GLN A 163 11.50 -23.53 2.75
CA GLN A 163 12.53 -24.15 3.59
C GLN A 163 11.93 -25.05 4.68
N LYS A 164 10.90 -24.55 5.39
CA LYS A 164 10.20 -25.34 6.41
C LYS A 164 9.53 -26.60 5.85
N ALA A 165 9.04 -26.56 4.61
CA ALA A 165 8.45 -27.73 3.95
C ALA A 165 9.52 -28.79 3.63
N GLU A 166 10.69 -28.36 3.17
CA GLU A 166 11.82 -29.23 2.84
C GLU A 166 12.41 -29.89 4.10
N GLU A 167 12.64 -29.12 5.17
CA GLU A 167 13.10 -29.65 6.46
C GLU A 167 12.13 -30.69 7.05
N THR A 168 10.82 -30.41 6.96
CA THR A 168 9.78 -31.34 7.45
C THR A 168 9.75 -32.63 6.63
N GLN A 169 10.05 -32.57 5.33
CA GLN A 169 10.17 -33.77 4.48
C GLN A 169 11.45 -34.55 4.75
N ALA A 170 12.57 -33.87 4.99
CA ALA A 170 13.87 -34.48 5.28
C ALA A 170 13.93 -35.16 6.65
N GLN A 171 13.19 -34.65 7.65
CA GLN A 171 13.09 -35.24 8.99
C GLN A 171 12.03 -36.35 9.10
N ALA A 172 11.30 -36.65 8.02
CA ALA A 172 10.37 -37.79 8.02
C ALA A 172 11.19 -39.08 8.17
N PRO A 173 10.87 -39.97 9.14
CA PRO A 173 11.62 -41.21 9.31
C PRO A 173 11.59 -41.98 8.00
N VAL A 174 12.78 -42.29 7.46
CA VAL A 174 12.95 -43.20 6.33
C VAL A 174 12.21 -44.46 6.71
N GLY A 175 11.12 -44.74 6.00
CA GLY A 175 10.32 -45.92 6.27
C GLY A 175 11.24 -47.13 6.23
N VAL A 176 11.29 -47.89 7.33
CA VAL A 176 11.96 -49.18 7.37
C VAL A 176 11.50 -49.96 6.14
N PRO A 177 12.42 -50.39 5.25
CA PRO A 177 12.05 -51.03 4.00
C PRO A 177 11.15 -52.22 4.31
N ALA A 178 10.10 -52.40 3.50
CA ALA A 178 9.04 -53.39 3.70
C ALA A 178 9.56 -54.85 3.86
N GLY A 179 10.84 -55.11 3.57
CA GLY A 179 11.49 -56.41 3.74
C GLY A 179 11.82 -56.82 5.19
N GLU A 180 11.91 -55.89 6.15
CA GLU A 180 12.27 -56.25 7.54
C GLU A 180 11.08 -56.65 8.43
N ARG A 181 9.85 -56.46 7.94
CA ARG A 181 8.63 -56.77 8.71
C ARG A 181 8.19 -58.24 8.63
N MET A 182 8.78 -59.05 7.76
CA MET A 182 8.42 -60.48 7.59
C MET A 182 9.31 -61.47 8.37
N MET A 183 10.38 -61.02 9.03
CA MET A 183 11.30 -61.90 9.78
C MET A 183 11.04 -61.93 11.29
N ARG A 184 10.00 -61.22 11.76
CA ARG A 184 9.58 -61.20 13.17
C ARG A 184 8.06 -61.33 13.26
N GLY A 185 7.58 -62.56 13.19
CA GLY A 185 6.17 -62.92 13.35
C GLY A 185 5.97 -64.39 13.07
#